data_AF-A0A353KYZ6-F1
#
_entry.id   AF-A0A353KYZ6-F1
#
_cell.length_a   1.000
_cell.length_b   1.000
_cell.length_c   1.000
_cell.angle_alpha   90.00
_cell.angle_beta   90.00
_cell.angle_gamma   90.00
#
_symmetry.space_group_name_H-M   'P 1'
#
loop_
_entity.id
_entity.type
_entity.pdbx_description
1 polymer ?
#
loop_
_entity_poly.entity_id
_entity_poly.type
_entity_poly.pdbx_seq_one_letter_code
_entity_poly.pdbx_strand_id
1 'polypeptide(L)'
;MKKALQITDGERYQYLIDKAVETKTVWLLKAIDGMFAMFEDDKGQEYLPIWPEKEFTKFYVQDDWEEYEAEEMKIYEFLNWMQELSDDKILIAAFPDENNKVIPIPPLEIRKHLELLLKN
;
A
#
# COMPACT_ATOMS: atom_id res chain seq x y z
N MET A 1 -2.44 -7.17 16.25
CA MET A 1 -2.75 -5.82 15.72
C MET A 1 -1.86 -4.72 16.31
N LYS A 2 -1.79 -4.50 17.64
CA LYS A 2 -0.91 -3.46 18.26
C LYS A 2 0.61 -3.58 18.07
N LYS A 3 1.14 -4.67 17.49
CA LYS A 3 2.59 -4.86 17.28
C LYS A 3 3.11 -4.35 15.93
N ALA A 4 2.26 -4.14 14.92
CA ALA A 4 2.69 -3.67 13.60
C ALA A 4 2.97 -2.17 13.53
N LEU A 5 2.60 -1.41 14.58
CA LEU A 5 2.72 0.05 14.62
C LEU A 5 3.95 0.55 15.41
N GLN A 6 4.71 -0.35 16.07
CA GLN A 6 5.89 -0.02 16.90
C GLN A 6 7.19 -0.70 16.39
N ILE A 7 7.14 -1.23 15.18
CA ILE A 7 8.25 -1.91 14.52
C ILE A 7 8.91 -0.96 13.52
N THR A 8 10.18 -1.20 13.22
CA THR A 8 10.97 -0.37 12.30
C THR A 8 10.38 -0.35 10.89
N ASP A 9 10.77 0.63 10.07
CA ASP A 9 10.35 0.69 8.66
C ASP A 9 10.66 -0.62 7.92
N GLY A 10 11.82 -1.23 8.17
CA GLY A 10 12.20 -2.52 7.58
C GLY A 10 11.27 -3.67 7.98
N GLU A 11 10.88 -3.74 9.24
CA GLU A 11 9.95 -4.77 9.73
C GLU A 11 8.53 -4.57 9.20
N ARG A 12 8.05 -3.33 9.09
CA ARG A 12 6.73 -3.04 8.47
C ARG A 12 6.72 -3.39 7.00
N TYR A 13 7.78 -3.04 6.28
CA TYR A 13 7.93 -3.43 4.88
C TYR A 13 7.95 -4.95 4.73
N GLN A 14 8.74 -5.66 5.55
CA GLN A 14 8.76 -7.12 5.52
C GLN A 14 7.37 -7.71 5.80
N TYR A 15 6.67 -7.19 6.80
CA TYR A 15 5.31 -7.61 7.12
C TYR A 15 4.33 -7.43 5.95
N LEU A 16 4.42 -6.28 5.26
CA LEU A 16 3.63 -6.01 4.06
C LEU A 16 3.89 -7.05 2.97
N ILE A 17 5.15 -7.31 2.68
CA ILE A 17 5.55 -8.26 1.63
C ILE A 17 5.13 -9.69 1.98
N ASP A 18 5.40 -10.14 3.21
CA ASP A 18 5.06 -11.48 3.67
C ASP A 18 3.55 -11.73 3.57
N LYS A 19 2.73 -10.76 4.00
CA LYS A 19 1.28 -10.84 3.91
C LYS A 19 0.79 -10.84 2.48
N ALA A 20 1.32 -9.94 1.64
CA ALA A 20 0.94 -9.86 0.23
C ALA A 20 1.25 -11.15 -0.54
N VAL A 21 2.36 -11.84 -0.20
CA VAL A 21 2.73 -13.13 -0.78
C VAL A 21 1.84 -14.26 -0.23
N GLU A 22 1.61 -14.28 1.09
CA GLU A 22 0.76 -15.28 1.77
C GLU A 22 -0.68 -15.27 1.23
N THR A 23 -1.29 -14.10 1.14
CA THR A 23 -2.69 -13.94 0.72
C THR A 23 -2.85 -13.80 -0.79
N LYS A 24 -1.76 -13.46 -1.49
CA LYS A 24 -1.75 -13.06 -2.91
C LYS A 24 -2.65 -11.84 -3.17
N THR A 25 -2.76 -10.95 -2.19
CA THR A 25 -3.58 -9.75 -2.26
C THR A 25 -2.93 -8.57 -1.54
N VAL A 26 -3.30 -7.36 -1.96
CA VAL A 26 -3.03 -6.12 -1.22
C VAL A 26 -4.35 -5.40 -1.00
N TRP A 27 -4.40 -4.53 0.00
CA TRP A 27 -5.57 -3.72 0.29
C TRP A 27 -5.31 -2.27 -0.10
N LEU A 28 -6.32 -1.64 -0.68
CA LEU A 28 -6.34 -0.21 -1.02
C LEU A 28 -7.64 0.41 -0.50
N LEU A 29 -7.74 1.73 -0.63
CA LEU A 29 -8.99 2.47 -0.41
C LEU A 29 -9.57 2.90 -1.76
N LYS A 30 -10.88 2.73 -1.92
CA LYS A 30 -11.61 3.08 -3.14
C LYS A 30 -12.85 3.89 -2.82
N ALA A 31 -13.00 5.03 -3.48
CA ALA A 31 -14.16 5.91 -3.36
C ALA A 31 -15.40 5.29 -4.00
N ILE A 32 -16.57 5.81 -3.66
CA ILE A 32 -17.87 5.40 -4.21
C ILE A 32 -17.92 5.52 -5.75
N ASP A 33 -17.22 6.50 -6.33
CA ASP A 33 -17.15 6.71 -7.78
C ASP A 33 -16.18 5.77 -8.51
N GLY A 34 -15.47 4.93 -7.75
CA GLY A 34 -14.57 3.90 -8.26
C GLY A 34 -13.10 4.30 -8.32
N MET A 35 -12.74 5.54 -7.97
CA MET A 35 -11.33 5.97 -7.94
C MET A 35 -10.59 5.45 -6.71
N PHE A 36 -9.32 5.10 -6.88
CA PHE A 36 -8.47 4.70 -5.77
C PHE A 36 -7.87 5.91 -5.07
N ALA A 37 -7.73 5.80 -3.76
CA ALA A 37 -7.13 6.81 -2.91
C ALA A 37 -5.69 7.12 -3.34
N MET A 38 -5.37 8.41 -3.47
CA MET A 38 -4.00 8.90 -3.65
C MET A 38 -3.81 10.16 -2.80
N PHE A 39 -2.59 10.41 -2.35
CA PHE A 39 -2.26 11.65 -1.65
C PHE A 39 -0.94 12.24 -2.17
N GLU A 40 -0.77 13.54 -1.94
CA GLU A 40 0.43 14.30 -2.32
C GLU A 40 1.10 14.85 -1.06
N ASP A 41 2.44 14.82 -1.00
CA ASP A 41 3.18 15.49 0.07
C ASP A 41 3.43 16.99 -0.19
N ASP A 42 4.08 17.67 0.76
CA ASP A 42 4.38 19.10 0.69
C ASP A 42 5.33 19.50 -0.47
N LYS A 43 5.94 18.52 -1.14
CA LYS A 43 6.87 18.71 -2.26
C LYS A 43 6.25 18.34 -3.61
N GLY A 44 4.98 17.94 -3.64
CA GLY A 44 4.30 17.53 -4.87
C GLY A 44 4.57 16.08 -5.27
N GLN A 45 5.07 15.23 -4.37
CA GLN A 45 5.22 13.81 -4.66
C GLN A 45 3.89 13.09 -4.39
N GLU A 46 3.40 12.36 -5.39
CA GLU A 46 2.18 11.57 -5.29
C GLU A 46 2.44 10.15 -4.78
N TYR A 47 1.47 9.61 -4.05
CA TYR A 47 1.54 8.30 -3.42
C TYR A 47 0.24 7.50 -3.60
N LEU A 48 0.39 6.21 -3.89
CA LEU A 48 -0.65 5.20 -3.79
C LEU A 48 -0.47 4.40 -2.48
N PRO A 49 -1.34 4.59 -1.47
CA PRO A 49 -1.24 3.86 -0.21
C PRO A 49 -1.73 2.41 -0.35
N ILE A 50 -0.99 1.48 0.27
CA ILE A 50 -1.35 0.05 0.32
C ILE A 50 -1.20 -0.53 1.73
N TRP A 51 -2.02 -1.53 2.02
CA TRP A 51 -2.05 -2.21 3.31
C TRP A 51 -1.95 -3.74 3.16
N PRO A 52 -1.34 -4.42 4.16
CA PRO A 52 -1.26 -5.89 4.16
C PRO A 52 -2.59 -6.56 4.47
N GLU A 53 -3.46 -5.91 5.24
CA GLU A 53 -4.71 -6.47 5.74
C GLU A 53 -5.80 -5.39 5.81
N LYS A 54 -7.06 -5.81 5.64
CA LYS A 54 -8.24 -4.92 5.67
C LYS A 54 -8.36 -4.14 6.97
N GLU A 55 -7.98 -4.73 8.09
CA GLU A 55 -8.14 -4.11 9.41
C GLU A 55 -7.30 -2.85 9.56
N PHE A 56 -6.17 -2.75 8.84
CA PHE A 56 -5.33 -1.56 8.92
C PHE A 56 -5.93 -0.37 8.18
N THR A 57 -6.73 -0.59 7.13
CA THR A 57 -7.37 0.51 6.39
C THR A 57 -8.39 1.25 7.25
N LYS A 58 -9.03 0.55 8.20
CA LYS A 58 -10.04 1.12 9.13
C LYS A 58 -9.51 2.22 10.04
N PHE A 59 -8.19 2.29 10.27
CA PHE A 59 -7.58 3.38 11.03
C PHE A 59 -7.44 4.66 10.20
N TYR A 60 -7.55 4.57 8.87
CA TYR A 60 -7.37 5.69 7.93
C TYR A 60 -8.68 6.15 7.29
N VAL A 61 -9.71 5.31 7.27
CA VAL A 61 -11.07 5.65 6.81
C VAL A 61 -11.82 6.57 7.79
N GLN A 62 -11.28 6.85 8.98
CA GLN A 62 -11.99 7.63 10.02
C GLN A 62 -11.89 9.15 9.88
N ASP A 63 -11.03 9.66 8.99
CA ASP A 63 -10.83 11.10 8.76
C ASP A 63 -11.36 11.51 7.35
N ASP A 64 -10.53 12.14 6.51
CA ASP A 64 -10.89 12.66 5.17
C ASP A 64 -11.34 11.59 4.13
N TRP A 65 -11.44 10.33 4.55
CA TRP A 65 -11.68 9.16 3.71
C TRP A 65 -12.98 8.43 4.08
N GLU A 66 -13.93 9.08 4.77
CA GLU A 66 -15.22 8.47 5.15
C GLU A 66 -16.01 7.89 3.96
N GLU A 67 -15.80 8.42 2.75
CA GLU A 67 -16.42 7.94 1.50
C GLU A 67 -15.63 6.81 0.81
N TYR A 68 -14.55 6.32 1.42
CA TYR A 68 -13.72 5.26 0.87
C TYR A 68 -13.95 3.94 1.59
N GLU A 69 -14.04 2.88 0.79
CA GLU A 69 -14.11 1.51 1.28
C GLU A 69 -12.81 0.76 1.02
N ALA A 70 -12.52 -0.19 1.92
CA ALA A 70 -11.38 -1.06 1.76
C ALA A 70 -11.61 -2.08 0.64
N GLU A 71 -10.82 -1.97 -0.42
CA GLU A 71 -10.88 -2.83 -1.60
C GLU A 71 -9.71 -3.82 -1.58
N GLU A 72 -10.02 -5.11 -1.78
CA GLU A 72 -9.01 -6.13 -1.98
C GLU A 72 -8.60 -6.15 -3.45
N MET A 73 -7.30 -6.07 -3.73
CA MET A 73 -6.73 -6.21 -5.07
C MET A 73 -5.89 -7.47 -5.17
N LYS A 74 -6.08 -8.24 -6.24
CA LYS A 74 -5.24 -9.44 -6.48
C LYS A 74 -3.82 -9.02 -6.81
N ILE A 75 -2.84 -9.76 -6.30
CA ILE A 75 -1.44 -9.36 -6.41
C ILE A 75 -0.98 -9.22 -7.87
N TYR A 76 -1.44 -10.09 -8.77
CA TYR A 76 -1.07 -10.00 -10.19
C TYR A 76 -1.72 -8.80 -10.91
N GLU A 77 -2.89 -8.36 -10.47
CA GLU A 77 -3.51 -7.12 -10.96
C GLU A 77 -2.72 -5.92 -10.47
N PHE A 78 -2.40 -5.88 -9.17
CA PHE A 78 -1.54 -4.85 -8.57
C PHE A 78 -0.18 -4.74 -9.29
N LEU A 79 0.47 -5.88 -9.59
CA LEU A 79 1.75 -5.89 -10.29
C LEU A 79 1.69 -5.30 -11.70
N ASN A 80 0.53 -5.34 -12.37
CA ASN A 80 0.36 -4.73 -13.70
C ASN A 80 0.40 -3.20 -13.65
N TRP A 81 0.04 -2.59 -12.52
CA TRP A 81 0.03 -1.13 -12.36
C TRP A 81 1.44 -0.55 -12.17
N MET A 82 2.40 -1.37 -11.75
CA MET A 82 3.72 -0.90 -11.33
C MET A 82 4.50 -0.16 -12.42
N GLN A 83 4.26 -0.49 -13.70
CA GLN A 83 4.90 0.22 -14.80
C GLN A 83 4.32 1.63 -14.97
N GLU A 84 3.00 1.73 -15.05
CA GLU A 84 2.29 3.01 -15.20
C GLU A 84 2.57 3.95 -14.03
N LEU A 85 2.47 3.45 -12.79
CA LEU A 85 2.81 4.23 -11.60
C LEU A 85 4.28 4.71 -11.62
N SER A 86 5.20 3.91 -12.15
CA SER A 86 6.59 4.32 -12.28
C SER A 86 6.78 5.41 -13.34
N ASP A 87 6.05 5.33 -14.45
CA ASP A 87 6.11 6.31 -15.54
C ASP A 87 5.51 7.67 -15.09
N ASP A 88 4.44 7.61 -14.30
CA ASP A 88 3.78 8.77 -13.67
C ASP A 88 4.51 9.29 -12.41
N LYS A 89 5.59 8.60 -12.00
CA LYS A 89 6.38 8.92 -10.80
C LYS A 89 5.59 8.85 -9.49
N ILE A 90 4.53 8.06 -9.44
CA ILE A 90 3.75 7.78 -8.23
C ILE A 90 4.50 6.73 -7.40
N LEU A 91 4.74 7.03 -6.12
CA LEU A 91 5.36 6.07 -5.21
C LEU A 91 4.31 5.21 -4.50
N ILE A 92 4.69 4.00 -4.14
CA ILE A 92 3.87 3.19 -3.24
C ILE A 92 4.12 3.65 -1.81
N ALA A 93 3.06 3.95 -1.07
CA ALA A 93 3.14 4.24 0.36
C ALA A 93 2.70 2.99 1.14
N ALA A 94 3.65 2.24 1.70
CA ALA A 94 3.28 1.20 2.66
C ALA A 94 2.65 1.82 3.90
N PHE A 95 1.66 1.12 4.45
CA PHE A 95 0.82 1.57 5.56
C PHE A 95 1.56 2.37 6.65
N PRO A 96 0.98 3.49 7.13
CA PRO A 96 1.67 4.36 8.09
C PRO A 96 1.82 3.73 9.48
N ASP A 97 2.78 4.24 10.25
CA ASP A 97 2.98 3.89 11.66
C ASP A 97 2.05 4.70 12.58
N GLU A 98 2.24 4.60 13.90
CA GLU A 98 1.47 5.36 14.90
C GLU A 98 1.64 6.90 14.78
N ASN A 99 2.63 7.39 14.04
CA ASN A 99 2.89 8.81 13.79
C ASN A 99 2.51 9.24 12.37
N ASN A 100 1.70 8.46 11.65
CA ASN A 100 1.30 8.69 10.26
C ASN A 100 2.47 8.69 9.26
N LYS A 101 3.62 8.11 9.61
CA LYS A 101 4.76 8.01 8.70
C LYS A 101 4.63 6.77 7.80
N VAL A 102 4.47 7.00 6.50
CA VAL A 102 4.52 5.97 5.45
C VAL A 102 5.96 5.58 5.10
N ILE A 103 6.10 4.43 4.43
CA ILE A 103 7.36 4.04 3.79
C ILE A 103 7.18 4.25 2.28
N PRO A 104 7.91 5.20 1.67
CA PRO A 104 7.88 5.40 0.23
C PRO A 104 8.67 4.30 -0.47
N ILE A 105 8.06 3.65 -1.46
CA ILE A 105 8.65 2.52 -2.19
C ILE A 105 8.49 2.74 -3.69
N PRO A 106 9.57 2.70 -4.49
CA PRO A 106 9.46 2.74 -5.93
C PRO A 106 8.64 1.54 -6.47
N PRO A 107 7.67 1.76 -7.39
CA PRO A 107 6.82 0.69 -7.90
C PRO A 107 7.59 -0.51 -8.50
N LEU A 108 8.67 -0.24 -9.23
CA LEU A 108 9.48 -1.30 -9.84
C LEU A 108 10.31 -2.08 -8.81
N GLU A 109 10.64 -1.47 -7.66
CA GLU A 109 11.33 -2.17 -6.58
C GLU A 109 10.41 -3.16 -5.86
N ILE A 110 9.20 -2.73 -5.47
CA ILE A 110 8.22 -3.63 -4.84
C ILE A 110 7.78 -4.73 -5.81
N ARG A 111 7.61 -4.41 -7.10
CA ARG A 111 7.33 -5.39 -8.15
C ARG A 111 8.38 -6.50 -8.16
N LYS A 112 9.66 -6.12 -8.26
CA LYS A 112 10.77 -7.07 -8.33
C LYS A 112 10.82 -7.96 -7.09
N HIS A 113 10.58 -7.39 -5.91
CA HIS A 113 10.59 -8.15 -4.66
C HIS A 113 9.45 -9.17 -4.60
N LEU A 114 8.22 -8.75 -4.92
CA LEU A 114 7.05 -9.64 -4.93
C LEU A 114 7.20 -10.74 -5.98
N GLU A 115 7.65 -10.41 -7.19
CA GLU A 115 7.88 -11.40 -8.26
C GLU A 115 8.95 -12.44 -7.89
N LEU A 116 9.96 -12.06 -7.10
CA LEU A 116 10.98 -13.00 -6.62
C LEU A 116 10.38 -14.04 -5.66
N LEU A 117 9.46 -13.61 -4.80
CA LEU A 117 8.88 -14.46 -3.76
C LEU A 117 7.69 -15.30 -4.28
N LEU A 118 6.91 -14.78 -5.23
CA LEU A 118 5.76 -15.49 -5.82
C LEU A 118 6.16 -16.62 -6.78
N LYS A 119 7.43 -16.66 -7.23
CA LYS A 119 7.97 -17.72 -8.13
C LYS A 119 8.42 -18.97 -7.38
N ASN A 120 8.49 -18.92 -6.05
CA ASN A 120 8.87 -20.04 -5.18
C ASN A 120 7.63 -20.76 -4.63
#